data_AF-A0A7Y0ALF1-F1
#
_entry.id   AF-A0A7Y0ALF1-F1
#
_cell.length_a   1.000
_cell.length_b   1.000
_cell.length_c   1.000
_cell.angle_alpha   90.00
_cell.angle_beta   90.00
_cell.angle_gamma   90.00
#
_symmetry.space_group_name_H-M   'P 1'
#
loop_
_entity.id
_entity.type
_entity.pdbx_description
1 polymer ?
#
loop_
_entity_poly.entity_id
_entity_poly.type
_entity_poly.pdbx_seq_one_letter_code
_entity_poly.pdbx_strand_id
1 'polypeptide(L)'
;MIPKHIKLLFCIPFIIIIGYTAYLLTRYDSIPDIIPIHGYGGKNDGFGSKLFLFAPIVLNLIILTFIWMTIRKPDKIKFTFDVKEEDKEKTYDQYQLVLIILAIFVTIIMSPLSFSDVVFK
;
A
#
# COMPACT_ATOMS: atom_id res chain seq x y z
N MET A 1 -7.38 8.94 20.91
CA MET A 1 -8.35 7.92 20.46
C MET A 1 -8.46 8.02 18.95
N ILE A 2 -8.47 6.92 18.18
CA ILE A 2 -8.53 7.03 16.71
C ILE A 2 -9.98 7.34 16.29
N PRO A 3 -10.23 8.44 15.55
CA PRO A 3 -11.56 8.79 15.08
C PRO A 3 -12.18 7.68 14.21
N LYS A 4 -13.51 7.56 14.23
CA LYS A 4 -14.23 6.53 13.44
C LYS A 4 -13.99 6.71 11.93
N HIS A 5 -13.95 7.96 11.45
CA HIS A 5 -13.74 8.26 10.04
C HIS A 5 -12.34 7.83 9.56
N ILE A 6 -11.29 8.02 10.38
CA ILE A 6 -9.92 7.54 10.09
C ILE A 6 -9.90 6.03 9.89
N LYS A 7 -10.58 5.27 10.77
CA LYS A 7 -10.68 3.81 10.63
C LYS A 7 -11.39 3.41 9.34
N LEU A 8 -12.49 4.07 9.01
CA LEU A 8 -13.28 3.80 7.82
C LEU A 8 -12.50 4.09 6.54
N LEU A 9 -11.82 5.23 6.47
CA LEU A 9 -10.99 5.60 5.32
C LEU A 9 -9.78 4.66 5.16
N PHE A 10 -9.21 4.19 6.28
CA PHE A 10 -8.10 3.23 6.24
C PHE A 10 -8.51 1.84 5.74
N CYS A 11 -9.81 1.54 5.61
CA CYS A 11 -10.28 0.31 4.96
C CYS A 11 -10.15 0.38 3.42
N ILE A 12 -10.08 1.56 2.81
CA ILE A 12 -10.03 1.74 1.35
C ILE A 12 -8.84 0.99 0.72
N PRO A 13 -7.59 1.13 1.22
CA PRO A 13 -6.45 0.33 0.75
C PRO A 13 -6.72 -1.18 0.73
N PHE A 14 -7.37 -1.72 1.77
CA PHE A 14 -7.67 -3.15 1.83
C PHE A 14 -8.70 -3.58 0.79
N ILE A 15 -9.71 -2.74 0.51
CA ILE A 15 -10.68 -3.00 -0.56
C ILE A 15 -9.96 -3.07 -1.91
N ILE A 16 -9.03 -2.15 -2.17
CA ILE A 16 -8.21 -2.16 -3.39
C ILE A 16 -7.38 -3.44 -3.47
N ILE A 17 -6.68 -3.80 -2.38
CA ILE A 17 -5.88 -5.04 -2.28
C ILE A 17 -6.72 -6.28 -2.57
N ILE A 18 -7.89 -6.40 -1.93
CA ILE A 18 -8.80 -7.52 -2.16
C ILE A 18 -9.24 -7.55 -3.62
N GLY A 19 -9.59 -6.41 -4.20
CA GLY A 19 -10.04 -6.31 -5.59
C GLY A 19 -8.98 -6.80 -6.59
N TYR A 20 -7.77 -6.27 -6.52
CA TYR A 20 -6.73 -6.68 -7.47
C TYR A 20 -6.15 -8.07 -7.16
N THR A 21 -6.14 -8.51 -5.89
CA THR A 21 -5.76 -9.89 -5.54
C THR A 21 -6.79 -10.89 -6.08
N ALA A 22 -8.08 -10.60 -5.95
CA ALA A 22 -9.14 -11.44 -6.52
C ALA A 22 -8.99 -11.52 -8.05
N TYR A 23 -8.70 -10.40 -8.71
CA TYR A 23 -8.41 -10.39 -10.14
C TYR A 23 -7.18 -11.27 -10.48
N LEU A 24 -6.07 -11.14 -9.74
CA LEU A 24 -4.90 -12.01 -9.91
C LEU A 24 -5.27 -13.49 -9.83
N LEU A 25 -6.02 -13.88 -8.80
CA LEU A 25 -6.43 -15.26 -8.58
C LEU A 25 -7.29 -15.80 -9.75
N THR A 26 -8.18 -14.99 -10.34
CA THR A 26 -8.98 -15.42 -11.51
C THR A 26 -8.15 -15.64 -12.77
N ARG A 27 -6.95 -15.06 -12.84
CA ARG A 27 -6.03 -15.21 -13.99
C ARG A 27 -4.85 -16.13 -13.67
N TYR A 28 -4.62 -16.47 -12.42
CA TYR A 28 -3.38 -17.10 -11.95
C TYR A 28 -3.02 -18.40 -12.67
N ASP A 29 -4.01 -19.26 -12.92
CA ASP A 29 -3.81 -20.55 -13.60
C ASP A 29 -3.43 -20.39 -15.08
N SER A 30 -3.81 -19.27 -15.70
CA SER A 30 -3.44 -18.96 -17.08
C SER A 30 -2.03 -18.38 -17.23
N ILE A 31 -1.38 -18.05 -16.12
CA ILE A 31 -0.03 -17.47 -16.09
C ILE A 31 1.00 -18.61 -16.09
N PRO A 32 1.99 -18.59 -17.00
CA PRO A 32 3.08 -19.56 -16.99
C PRO A 32 3.82 -19.58 -15.65
N ASP A 33 4.28 -20.76 -15.21
CA ASP A 33 4.98 -20.88 -13.93
C ASP A 33 6.26 -20.04 -13.85
N ILE A 34 6.86 -19.76 -15.02
CA ILE A 34 8.03 -18.93 -15.20
C ILE A 34 7.64 -17.69 -15.99
N ILE A 35 7.79 -16.52 -15.38
CA ILE A 35 7.52 -15.22 -15.98
C ILE A 35 8.82 -14.41 -16.12
N PRO A 36 8.93 -13.51 -17.11
CA PRO A 36 10.01 -12.53 -17.13
C PRO A 36 9.90 -11.66 -15.88
N ILE A 37 11.02 -11.40 -15.23
CA ILE A 37 11.13 -10.43 -14.14
C ILE A 37 11.83 -9.22 -14.73
N HIS A 38 11.10 -8.12 -14.86
CA HIS A 38 11.68 -6.88 -15.37
C HIS A 38 12.36 -6.10 -14.25
N GLY A 39 13.60 -5.70 -14.51
CA GLY A 39 14.26 -4.65 -13.76
C GLY A 39 13.70 -3.28 -14.10
N TYR A 40 14.10 -2.28 -13.33
CA TYR A 40 13.90 -0.88 -13.71
C TYR A 40 14.68 -0.59 -15.01
N GLY A 41 13.99 -0.20 -16.10
CA GLY A 41 14.63 0.22 -17.35
C GLY A 41 14.44 -0.70 -18.57
N GLY A 42 13.48 -1.63 -18.56
CA GLY A 42 13.07 -2.36 -19.77
C GLY A 42 14.03 -3.45 -20.25
N LYS A 43 15.05 -3.78 -19.44
CA LYS A 43 15.85 -5.00 -19.62
C LYS A 43 15.21 -6.14 -18.81
N ASN A 44 15.11 -7.31 -19.43
CA ASN A 44 14.86 -8.55 -18.69
C ASN A 44 16.05 -8.78 -17.76
N ASP A 45 15.82 -8.64 -16.46
CA ASP A 45 16.81 -8.97 -15.44
C ASP A 45 16.86 -10.48 -15.20
N GLY A 46 15.85 -11.22 -15.69
CA GLY A 46 15.84 -12.67 -15.72
C GLY A 46 14.43 -13.24 -15.84
N PHE A 47 14.29 -14.51 -15.47
CA PHE A 47 13.02 -15.20 -15.35
C PHE A 47 12.86 -15.72 -13.92
N GLY A 48 11.65 -15.75 -13.40
CA GLY A 48 11.38 -16.34 -12.10
C GLY A 48 9.95 -16.80 -11.93
N SER A 49 9.62 -17.26 -10.72
CA SER A 49 8.32 -17.88 -10.46
C SER A 49 7.17 -16.87 -10.56
N LYS A 50 6.02 -17.30 -11.10
CA LYS A 50 4.76 -16.53 -11.02
C LYS A 50 4.32 -16.20 -9.59
N LEU A 51 4.90 -16.85 -8.57
CA LEU A 51 4.71 -16.47 -7.16
C LEU A 51 5.17 -15.04 -6.86
N PHE A 52 6.11 -14.48 -7.63
CA PHE A 52 6.56 -13.10 -7.46
C PHE A 52 5.45 -12.06 -7.69
N LEU A 53 4.36 -12.42 -8.36
CA LEU A 53 3.18 -11.56 -8.50
C LEU A 53 2.50 -11.24 -7.17
N PHE A 54 2.75 -12.03 -6.12
CA PHE A 54 2.29 -11.75 -4.76
C PHE A 54 3.24 -10.85 -3.96
N ALA A 55 4.47 -10.60 -4.43
CA ALA A 55 5.43 -9.79 -3.70
C ALA A 55 4.95 -8.35 -3.47
N PRO A 56 4.37 -7.63 -4.46
CA PRO A 56 3.81 -6.30 -4.23
C PRO A 56 2.62 -6.32 -3.26
N ILE A 57 1.81 -7.39 -3.22
CA ILE A 57 0.73 -7.56 -2.24
C ILE A 57 1.30 -7.62 -0.82
N VAL A 58 2.28 -8.51 -0.60
CA VAL A 58 2.90 -8.68 0.72
C VAL A 58 3.60 -7.40 1.16
N LEU A 59 4.35 -6.75 0.27
CA LEU A 59 5.03 -5.49 0.55
C LEU A 59 4.03 -4.38 0.91
N ASN A 60 2.93 -4.28 0.18
CA ASN A 60 1.88 -3.30 0.48
C ASN A 60 1.26 -3.53 1.87
N LEU A 61 0.95 -4.79 2.24
CA LEU A 61 0.45 -5.11 3.58
C LEU A 61 1.44 -4.75 4.70
N ILE A 62 2.74 -4.94 4.47
CA ILE A 62 3.80 -4.52 5.40
C ILE A 62 3.79 -3.00 5.57
N ILE A 63 3.75 -2.24 4.46
CA ILE A 63 3.70 -0.77 4.48
C ILE A 63 2.44 -0.29 5.21
N LEU A 64 1.26 -0.85 4.90
CA LEU A 64 0.01 -0.51 5.59
C LEU A 64 0.09 -0.80 7.09
N THR A 65 0.76 -1.89 7.48
CA THR A 65 0.98 -2.21 8.90
C THR A 65 1.81 -1.12 9.59
N PHE A 66 2.90 -0.67 8.95
CA PHE A 66 3.72 0.43 9.48
C PHE A 66 2.94 1.75 9.56
N ILE A 67 2.18 2.10 8.52
CA ILE A 67 1.35 3.31 8.53
C ILE A 67 0.31 3.25 9.65
N TRP A 68 -0.36 2.11 9.82
CA TRP A 68 -1.33 1.91 10.88
C TRP A 68 -0.71 2.04 12.28
N MET A 69 0.48 1.48 12.50
CA MET A 69 1.21 1.63 13.76
C MET A 69 1.46 3.09 14.10
N THR A 70 1.75 3.92 13.09
CA THR A 70 1.97 5.36 13.25
C THR A 70 0.66 6.12 13.50
N ILE A 71 -0.42 5.80 12.77
CA ILE A 71 -1.77 6.36 12.99
C ILE A 71 -2.24 6.11 14.44
N ARG A 72 -1.93 4.95 15.01
CA ARG A 72 -2.34 4.58 16.38
C ARG A 72 -1.65 5.40 17.48
N LYS A 73 -0.48 5.98 17.20
CA LYS A 73 0.35 6.69 18.19
C LYS A 73 0.78 8.07 17.70
N PRO A 74 -0.16 8.99 17.41
CA PRO A 74 0.16 10.32 16.91
C PRO A 74 0.93 11.16 17.94
N ASP A 75 0.81 10.81 19.23
CA ASP A 75 1.54 11.41 20.35
C ASP A 75 3.07 11.22 20.27
N LYS A 76 3.54 10.23 19.52
CA LYS A 76 4.97 9.93 19.39
C LYS A 76 5.66 10.71 18.27
N ILE A 77 4.92 11.49 17.51
CA ILE A 77 5.44 12.23 16.37
C ILE A 77 6.15 13.49 16.88
N LYS A 78 7.39 13.65 16.45
CA LYS A 78 8.15 14.88 16.67
C LYS A 78 7.92 15.80 15.47
N PHE A 79 7.00 16.74 15.62
CA PHE A 79 6.80 17.80 14.63
C PHE A 79 8.01 18.74 14.64
N THR A 80 8.34 19.32 13.48
CA THR A 80 9.42 20.30 13.34
C THR A 80 9.02 21.71 13.82
N PHE A 81 7.77 21.87 14.20
CA PHE A 81 7.17 23.11 14.69
C PHE A 81 6.54 22.87 16.06
N ASP A 82 6.40 23.95 16.84
CA ASP A 82 5.76 23.88 18.14
C ASP A 82 4.24 23.73 17.97
N VAL A 83 3.67 22.75 18.66
CA VAL A 83 2.24 22.43 18.60
C VAL A 83 1.63 22.88 19.90
N LYS A 84 0.88 23.98 19.86
CA LYS A 84 0.13 24.45 21.03
C LYS A 84 -0.85 23.39 21.49
N GLU A 85 -1.07 23.31 22.80
CA GLU A 85 -1.99 22.30 23.38
C GLU A 85 -3.41 22.39 22.82
N GLU A 86 -3.89 23.61 22.54
CA GLU A 86 -5.21 23.88 21.97
C GLU A 86 -5.40 23.33 20.55
N ASP A 87 -4.33 23.22 19.77
CA ASP A 87 -4.36 22.76 18.37
C ASP A 87 -3.96 21.28 18.22
N LYS A 88 -3.43 20.68 19.28
CA LYS A 88 -2.84 19.33 19.27
C LYS A 88 -3.78 18.26 18.70
N GLU A 89 -5.05 18.29 19.08
CA GLU A 89 -6.03 17.33 18.57
C GLU A 89 -6.26 17.48 17.06
N LYS A 90 -6.40 18.72 16.57
CA LYS A 90 -6.56 19.02 15.14
C LYS A 90 -5.33 18.63 14.35
N THR A 91 -4.13 18.92 14.87
CA THR A 91 -2.87 18.52 14.23
C THR A 91 -2.75 17.00 14.13
N TYR A 92 -3.15 16.27 15.16
CA TYR A 92 -3.12 14.80 15.14
C TYR A 92 -4.10 14.21 14.13
N ASP A 93 -5.32 14.76 14.05
CA ASP A 93 -6.32 14.35 13.07
C ASP A 93 -5.84 14.61 11.62
N GLN A 94 -5.32 15.81 11.35
CA GLN A 94 -4.72 16.16 10.06
C GLN A 94 -3.57 15.22 9.68
N TYR A 95 -2.68 14.92 10.63
CA TYR A 95 -1.59 13.99 10.40
C TYR A 95 -2.09 12.58 10.04
N GLN A 96 -3.11 12.09 10.75
CA GLN A 96 -3.71 10.79 10.46
C GLN A 96 -4.35 10.76 9.06
N LEU A 97 -4.99 11.86 8.64
CA LEU A 97 -5.53 12.00 7.28
C LEU A 97 -4.43 11.95 6.21
N VAL A 98 -3.32 12.65 6.42
CA VAL A 98 -2.17 12.60 5.49
C VAL A 98 -1.63 11.19 5.35
N LEU A 99 -1.50 10.46 6.47
CA LEU A 99 -1.06 9.06 6.45
C LEU A 99 -2.03 8.14 5.70
N ILE A 100 -3.35 8.37 5.81
CA ILE A 100 -4.35 7.63 5.03
C ILE A 100 -4.19 7.91 3.54
N ILE A 101 -4.03 9.19 3.16
CA ILE A 101 -3.84 9.57 1.76
C ILE A 101 -2.59 8.89 1.20
N LEU A 102 -1.49 8.88 1.96
CA LEU A 102 -0.28 8.18 1.60
C LEU A 102 -0.49 6.67 1.45
N ALA A 103 -1.23 6.04 2.37
CA ALA A 103 -1.56 4.61 2.31
C ALA A 103 -2.35 4.24 1.04
N ILE A 104 -3.34 5.06 0.68
CA ILE A 104 -4.12 4.89 -0.55
C ILE A 104 -3.22 5.07 -1.77
N PHE A 105 -2.41 6.13 -1.80
CA PHE A 105 -1.51 6.42 -2.92
C PHE A 105 -0.49 5.29 -3.15
N VAL A 106 0.16 4.82 -2.09
CA VAL A 106 1.09 3.67 -2.17
C VAL A 106 0.37 2.42 -2.68
N THR A 107 -0.86 2.17 -2.20
CA THR A 107 -1.64 1.00 -2.65
C THR A 107 -1.99 1.07 -4.14
N ILE A 108 -2.36 2.25 -4.63
CA ILE A 108 -2.64 2.47 -6.06
C ILE A 108 -1.39 2.22 -6.90
N ILE A 109 -0.21 2.65 -6.45
CA ILE A 109 1.06 2.41 -7.15
C ILE A 109 1.47 0.92 -7.12
N MET A 110 1.22 0.22 -6.01
CA MET A 110 1.53 -1.21 -5.87
C MET A 110 0.64 -2.11 -6.75
N SER A 111 -0.58 -1.67 -7.05
CA SER A 111 -1.52 -2.43 -7.89
C SER A 111 -0.96 -2.79 -9.28
N PRO A 112 -0.55 -1.84 -10.15
CA PRO A 112 -0.04 -2.15 -11.48
C PRO A 112 1.31 -2.89 -11.46
N LEU A 113 2.13 -2.71 -10.41
CA LEU A 113 3.39 -3.46 -10.25
C LEU A 113 3.19 -4.98 -10.19
N SER A 114 1.99 -5.44 -9.81
CA SER A 114 1.66 -6.88 -9.82
C SER A 114 1.30 -7.40 -11.23
N PHE A 115 1.08 -6.52 -12.20
CA PHE A 115 0.54 -6.88 -13.52
C PHE A 115 1.32 -6.30 -14.70
N SER A 116 2.28 -5.39 -14.46
CA SER A 116 3.14 -4.77 -15.48
C SER A 116 3.76 -5.81 -16.41
N ASP A 117 4.16 -6.94 -15.84
CA ASP A 117 4.96 -7.95 -16.55
C ASP A 117 4.10 -9.03 -17.23
N VAL A 118 2.79 -9.09 -16.92
CA VAL A 118 1.91 -10.20 -17.32
C VAL A 118 0.68 -9.75 -18.13
N VAL A 119 0.15 -8.56 -17.85
CA VAL A 119 -1.11 -8.08 -18.47
C VAL A 119 -0.86 -6.98 -19.50
N PHE A 120 0.17 -6.16 -19.32
CA PHE A 120 0.51 -5.09 -20.25
C PHE A 120 1.57 -5.58 -21.24
N LYS A 121 1.12 -6.35 -22.23
CA LYS A 121 1.89 -6.64 -23.45
C LYS A 121 1.78 -5.49 -24.45
#